data_AF-A0A7X2PPZ4-F1
#
_entry.id   AF-A0A7X2PPZ4-F1
#
_cell.length_a   1.000
_cell.length_b   1.000
_cell.length_c   1.000
_cell.angle_alpha   90.00
_cell.angle_beta   90.00
_cell.angle_gamma   90.00
#
_symmetry.space_group_name_H-M   'P 1'
#
loop_
_entity.id
_entity.type
_entity.pdbx_description
1 polymer ?
#
loop_
_entity_poly.entity_id
_entity_poly.type
_entity_poly.pdbx_seq_one_letter_code
_entity_poly.pdbx_strand_id
1 'polypeptide(L)'
;MPAPKKAAPSPSTKKPRDDWYLRRSAFPMRDAPPFELESIWKTPGRYRRAANVTWTEAGPRNYAGRVTSLLSDPIDPKILYAGAAAGGLWRSPDLGNKWTSVWPKYLNQNIGALAADPNDLTRIICATGEGNLSSGTYPGAGIFRSRDQGFTWAYFVKDPENKAPAIPRRI
;
A
#
# COMPACT_ATOMS: atom_id res chain seq x y z
N MET A 1 -14.60 15.52 35.68
CA MET A 1 -13.33 14.77 35.82
C MET A 1 -13.06 14.02 34.52
N PRO A 2 -11.86 14.11 33.92
CA PRO A 2 -11.53 13.39 32.70
C PRO A 2 -11.37 11.88 32.96
N ALA A 3 -11.88 11.06 32.05
CA ALA A 3 -11.85 9.60 32.17
C ALA A 3 -10.41 9.04 32.11
N PRO A 4 -10.09 7.95 32.83
CA PRO A 4 -8.77 7.36 32.82
C PRO A 4 -8.45 6.77 31.43
N LYS A 5 -7.25 7.08 30.91
CA LYS A 5 -6.75 6.49 29.67
C LYS A 5 -6.62 4.98 29.85
N LYS A 6 -7.27 4.19 28.98
CA LYS A 6 -7.10 2.73 28.94
C LYS A 6 -5.62 2.37 28.76
N ALA A 7 -5.14 1.43 29.57
CA ALA A 7 -3.79 0.89 29.44
C ALA A 7 -3.57 0.23 28.06
N ALA A 8 -2.37 0.39 27.51
CA ALA A 8 -2.01 -0.23 26.24
C ALA A 8 -2.05 -1.77 26.35
N PRO A 9 -2.55 -2.48 25.32
CA PRO A 9 -2.66 -3.94 25.36
C PRO A 9 -1.27 -4.62 25.36
N SER A 10 -1.12 -5.69 26.14
CA SER A 10 0.11 -6.49 26.19
C SER A 10 0.20 -7.51 25.03
N PRO A 11 1.42 -7.84 24.54
CA PRO A 11 1.61 -8.83 23.48
C PRO A 11 1.19 -10.25 23.89
N SER A 12 0.65 -11.01 22.94
CA SER A 12 0.29 -12.43 23.12
C SER A 12 1.53 -13.32 23.15
N THR A 13 1.59 -14.27 24.10
CA THR A 13 2.70 -15.23 24.26
C THR A 13 2.51 -16.53 23.47
N LYS A 14 1.37 -16.72 22.78
CA LYS A 14 0.93 -18.04 22.29
C LYS A 14 1.59 -18.55 21.00
N LYS A 15 2.36 -17.72 20.26
CA LYS A 15 3.00 -18.15 18.98
C LYS A 15 4.34 -17.45 18.71
N PRO A 16 5.46 -17.92 19.27
CA PRO A 16 6.77 -17.27 19.14
C PRO A 16 7.29 -17.21 17.70
N ARG A 17 6.95 -18.18 16.85
CA ARG A 17 7.39 -18.22 15.43
C ARG A 17 6.61 -17.25 14.56
N ASP A 18 5.29 -17.17 14.73
CA ASP A 18 4.47 -16.15 14.07
C ASP A 18 4.90 -14.76 14.55
N ASP A 19 5.22 -14.58 15.83
CA ASP A 19 5.70 -13.31 16.38
C ASP A 19 7.07 -12.92 15.80
N TRP A 20 7.99 -13.88 15.60
CA TRP A 20 9.27 -13.63 14.92
C TRP A 20 9.09 -13.23 13.44
N TYR A 21 8.23 -13.95 12.71
CA TYR A 21 7.93 -13.63 11.30
C TYR A 21 7.19 -12.30 11.21
N LEU A 22 6.14 -12.05 12.00
CA LEU A 22 5.40 -10.79 12.04
C LEU A 22 6.30 -9.61 12.45
N ARG A 23 7.27 -9.81 13.35
CA ARG A 23 8.25 -8.78 13.73
C ARG A 23 9.32 -8.47 12.68
N ARG A 24 9.47 -9.30 11.64
CA ARG A 24 10.53 -9.12 10.62
C ARG A 24 10.00 -8.97 9.19
N SER A 25 8.84 -9.55 8.90
CA SER A 25 8.13 -9.42 7.62
C SER A 25 7.08 -8.30 7.64
N ALA A 26 6.75 -7.76 8.82
CA ALA A 26 5.94 -6.56 8.96
C ALA A 26 6.47 -5.69 10.13
N PHE A 27 7.55 -4.93 9.92
CA PHE A 27 8.05 -4.00 10.95
C PHE A 27 8.42 -2.63 10.37
N PRO A 28 8.03 -1.49 10.99
CA PRO A 28 7.16 -1.30 12.18
C PRO A 28 5.89 -0.50 11.79
N MET A 29 4.85 -1.09 11.22
CA MET A 29 3.83 -0.27 10.51
C MET A 29 2.37 -0.66 10.65
N ARG A 30 2.04 -1.73 11.38
CA ARG A 30 0.63 -2.02 11.65
C ARG A 30 -0.02 -1.01 12.60
N ASP A 31 0.79 -0.42 13.49
CA ASP A 31 0.33 0.43 14.61
C ASP A 31 0.55 1.94 14.37
N ALA A 32 1.27 2.33 13.31
CA ALA A 32 1.56 3.71 12.97
C ALA A 32 0.61 4.23 11.88
N PRO A 33 0.13 5.48 11.98
CA PRO A 33 -0.71 6.04 10.93
C PRO A 33 0.01 6.10 9.58
N PRO A 34 -0.65 5.77 8.45
CA PRO A 34 -0.01 5.71 7.15
C PRO A 34 0.79 6.96 6.73
N PHE A 35 0.33 8.16 7.07
CA PHE A 35 1.03 9.41 6.72
C PHE A 35 2.39 9.56 7.42
N GLU A 36 2.51 9.06 8.66
CA GLU A 36 3.77 9.09 9.41
C GLU A 36 4.78 8.19 8.71
N LEU A 37 4.32 7.03 8.23
CA LEU A 37 5.13 6.07 7.49
C LEU A 37 5.63 6.64 6.17
N GLU A 38 4.74 7.28 5.42
CA GLU A 38 5.16 7.99 4.20
C GLU A 38 6.22 9.06 4.48
N SER A 39 6.11 9.77 5.61
CA SER A 39 7.09 10.78 6.00
C SER A 39 8.46 10.16 6.36
N ILE A 40 8.46 9.04 7.09
CA ILE A 40 9.66 8.29 7.45
C ILE A 40 10.33 7.73 6.20
N TRP A 41 9.56 7.15 5.29
CA TRP A 41 10.07 6.54 4.06
C TRP A 41 10.62 7.53 3.05
N LYS A 42 10.04 8.73 2.97
CA LYS A 42 10.57 9.83 2.15
C LYS A 42 11.85 10.40 2.74
N THR A 43 12.08 10.24 4.04
CA THR A 43 13.29 10.71 4.71
C THR A 43 14.43 9.72 4.44
N PRO A 44 15.52 10.13 3.77
CA PRO A 44 16.67 9.26 3.58
C PRO A 44 17.21 8.83 4.95
N GLY A 45 17.12 7.54 5.27
CA GLY A 45 17.64 7.03 6.53
C GLY A 45 19.13 7.32 6.65
N ARG A 46 19.60 7.62 7.88
CA ARG A 46 21.03 7.81 8.21
C ARG A 46 21.82 6.50 8.21
N TYR A 47 21.40 5.53 7.41
CA TYR A 47 22.08 4.25 7.31
C TYR A 47 23.19 4.37 6.27
N ARG A 48 24.39 3.95 6.66
CA ARG A 48 25.54 3.87 5.76
C ARG A 48 25.21 2.84 4.67
N ARG A 49 24.76 3.32 3.51
CA ARG A 49 24.59 2.46 2.33
C ARG A 49 25.96 1.88 2.00
N ALA A 50 26.04 0.56 1.91
CA ALA A 50 27.21 -0.08 1.33
C ALA A 50 27.38 0.48 -0.09
N ALA A 51 28.53 1.08 -0.39
CA ALA A 51 28.82 1.56 -1.72
C ALA A 51 28.85 0.38 -2.69
N ASN A 52 28.29 0.56 -3.89
CA ASN A 52 28.33 -0.40 -4.99
C ASN A 52 27.62 -1.75 -4.75
N VAL A 53 26.52 -1.76 -3.99
CA VAL A 53 25.65 -2.94 -3.87
C VAL A 53 24.44 -2.81 -4.80
N THR A 54 24.33 -3.71 -5.76
CA THR A 54 23.14 -3.84 -6.62
C THR A 54 22.20 -4.85 -5.99
N TRP A 55 21.01 -4.38 -5.60
CA TRP A 55 19.92 -5.24 -5.15
C TRP A 55 19.08 -5.67 -6.34
N THR A 56 18.79 -6.97 -6.42
CA THR A 56 17.87 -7.53 -7.42
C THR A 56 16.75 -8.28 -6.72
N GLU A 57 15.55 -8.20 -7.29
CA GLU A 57 14.40 -8.94 -6.79
C GLU A 57 14.62 -10.43 -6.99
N ALA A 58 14.50 -11.21 -5.90
CA ALA A 58 14.61 -12.67 -5.96
C ALA A 58 13.37 -13.35 -6.58
N GLY A 59 12.28 -12.60 -6.76
CA GLY A 59 10.97 -13.11 -7.15
C GLY A 59 9.92 -12.85 -6.07
N PRO A 60 8.73 -13.47 -6.15
CA PRO A 60 8.33 -14.52 -7.11
C PRO A 60 8.23 -14.00 -8.55
N ARG A 61 8.60 -14.83 -9.53
CA ARG A 61 8.52 -14.49 -10.97
C ARG A 61 7.24 -14.97 -11.64
N ASN A 62 6.46 -15.82 -10.96
CA ASN A 62 5.36 -16.59 -11.54
C ASN A 62 4.09 -16.64 -10.66
N TYR A 63 4.15 -16.15 -9.43
CA TYR A 63 2.98 -16.04 -8.56
C TYR A 63 2.77 -14.58 -8.21
N ALA A 64 1.63 -14.02 -8.60
CA ALA A 64 1.21 -12.74 -8.09
C ALA A 64 0.85 -12.90 -6.60
N GLY A 65 1.22 -11.92 -5.77
CA GLY A 65 0.66 -11.79 -4.43
C GLY A 65 -0.85 -11.52 -4.49
N ARG A 66 -1.48 -11.24 -3.34
CA ARG A 66 -2.92 -10.93 -3.31
C ARG A 66 -3.21 -9.65 -4.11
N VAL A 67 -3.99 -9.80 -5.19
CA VAL A 67 -4.56 -8.71 -5.97
C VAL A 67 -5.95 -8.39 -5.41
N THR A 68 -6.20 -7.11 -5.15
CA THR A 68 -7.43 -6.61 -4.52
C THR A 68 -8.33 -5.87 -5.50
N SER A 69 -7.75 -5.35 -6.59
CA SER A 69 -8.45 -4.56 -7.59
C SER A 69 -7.82 -4.74 -8.97
N LEU A 70 -8.66 -4.72 -9.99
CA LEU A 70 -8.28 -4.72 -11.40
C LEU A 70 -9.08 -3.63 -12.12
N LEU A 71 -8.43 -2.95 -13.05
CA LEU A 71 -9.06 -1.93 -13.91
C LEU A 71 -8.50 -2.09 -15.32
N SER A 72 -9.40 -2.15 -16.31
CA SER A 72 -9.02 -1.99 -17.72
C SER A 72 -9.07 -0.49 -18.06
N ASP A 73 -8.05 0.00 -18.76
CA ASP A 73 -8.01 1.40 -19.17
C ASP A 73 -9.20 1.72 -20.10
N PRO A 74 -9.90 2.85 -19.86
CA PRO A 74 -11.08 3.19 -20.66
C PRO A 74 -10.75 3.71 -22.07
N ILE A 75 -9.50 4.08 -22.34
CA ILE A 75 -9.04 4.57 -23.66
C ILE A 75 -8.47 3.41 -24.48
N ASP A 76 -7.63 2.57 -23.89
CA ASP A 76 -7.07 1.38 -24.54
C ASP A 76 -7.23 0.13 -23.65
N PRO A 77 -8.23 -0.74 -23.93
CA PRO A 77 -8.50 -1.93 -23.13
C PRO A 77 -7.35 -2.94 -23.03
N LYS A 78 -6.29 -2.80 -23.86
CA LYS A 78 -5.06 -3.61 -23.73
C LYS A 78 -4.24 -3.22 -22.50
N ILE A 79 -4.40 -2.00 -22.01
CA ILE A 79 -3.77 -1.52 -20.79
C ILE A 79 -4.61 -1.97 -19.60
N LEU A 80 -3.96 -2.68 -18.67
CA LEU A 80 -4.56 -3.18 -17.44
C LEU A 80 -3.81 -2.61 -16.23
N TYR A 81 -4.54 -2.37 -15.16
CA TYR A 81 -4.01 -1.98 -13.85
C TYR A 81 -4.40 -3.01 -12.80
N ALA A 82 -3.47 -3.33 -11.91
CA ALA A 82 -3.68 -4.27 -10.81
C ALA A 82 -3.20 -3.67 -9.48
N GLY A 83 -4.12 -3.52 -8.54
CA GLY A 83 -3.82 -3.11 -7.17
C GLY A 83 -3.51 -4.31 -6.31
N ALA A 84 -2.36 -4.29 -5.64
CA ALA A 84 -1.94 -5.34 -4.72
C ALA A 84 -2.25 -4.96 -3.27
N ALA A 85 -2.55 -5.98 -2.44
CA ALA A 85 -2.89 -5.78 -1.04
C ALA A 85 -1.77 -5.13 -0.22
N ALA A 86 -0.51 -5.31 -0.60
CA ALA A 86 0.67 -4.71 0.04
C ALA A 86 1.84 -4.48 -0.93
N GLY A 87 1.53 -4.40 -2.23
CA GLY A 87 2.53 -4.36 -3.32
C GLY A 87 2.37 -3.16 -4.25
N GLY A 88 1.53 -2.19 -3.88
CA GLY A 88 1.24 -1.02 -4.68
C GLY A 88 0.43 -1.34 -5.94
N LEU A 89 0.50 -0.42 -6.90
CA LEU A 89 -0.17 -0.49 -8.18
C LEU A 89 0.77 -0.92 -9.30
N TRP A 90 0.28 -1.80 -10.15
CA TRP A 90 0.96 -2.35 -11.30
C TRP A 90 0.18 -2.02 -12.57
N ARG A 91 0.91 -1.81 -13.67
CA ARG A 91 0.38 -1.57 -15.00
C ARG A 91 0.92 -2.59 -15.98
N SER A 92 0.05 -3.12 -16.83
CA SER A 92 0.41 -3.92 -17.99
C SER A 92 -0.04 -3.20 -19.25
N PRO A 93 0.84 -3.01 -20.26
CA PRO A 93 0.45 -2.45 -21.55
C PRO A 93 -0.02 -3.50 -22.58
N ASP A 94 -0.01 -4.78 -22.21
CA ASP A 94 -0.09 -5.90 -23.16
C ASP A 94 -1.00 -7.03 -22.67
N LEU A 95 -2.22 -6.69 -22.22
CA LEU A 95 -3.25 -7.63 -21.78
C LEU A 95 -2.82 -8.54 -20.61
N GLY A 96 -1.88 -8.07 -19.78
CA GLY A 96 -1.41 -8.79 -18.61
C GLY A 96 -0.21 -9.71 -18.87
N ASN A 97 0.42 -9.67 -20.05
CA ASN A 97 1.61 -10.47 -20.33
C ASN A 97 2.85 -9.95 -19.58
N LYS A 98 2.97 -8.63 -19.42
CA LYS A 98 4.05 -7.96 -18.68
C LYS A 98 3.47 -6.91 -17.74
N TRP A 99 4.04 -6.85 -16.54
CA TRP A 99 3.62 -5.92 -15.50
C TRP A 99 4.81 -5.09 -15.02
N THR A 100 4.58 -3.80 -14.79
CA THR A 100 5.55 -2.88 -14.19
C THR A 100 4.87 -2.14 -13.05
N SER A 101 5.57 -1.98 -11.92
CA SER A 101 5.07 -1.15 -10.83
C SER A 101 5.07 0.32 -11.25
N VAL A 102 3.92 0.97 -11.11
CA VAL A 102 3.72 2.40 -11.42
C VAL A 102 3.37 3.21 -10.17
N TRP A 103 3.50 2.59 -8.99
CA TRP A 103 3.19 3.20 -7.72
C TRP A 103 4.46 3.73 -7.04
N PRO A 104 4.43 4.94 -6.45
CA PRO A 104 5.58 5.44 -5.72
C PRO A 104 5.93 4.54 -4.53
N LYS A 105 7.20 4.12 -4.44
CA LYS A 105 7.71 3.18 -3.43
C LYS A 105 7.52 3.63 -1.97
N TYR A 106 7.39 4.93 -1.75
CA TYR A 106 7.32 5.54 -0.41
C TYR A 106 5.92 5.99 -0.02
N LEU A 107 4.89 5.66 -0.82
CA LEU A 107 3.50 5.85 -0.44
C LEU A 107 2.94 4.59 0.21
N ASN A 108 1.75 4.67 0.79
CA ASN A 108 1.03 3.49 1.26
C ASN A 108 0.88 2.46 0.11
N GLN A 109 1.39 1.24 0.32
CA GLN A 109 1.43 0.17 -0.68
C GLN A 109 0.16 -0.71 -0.69
N ASN A 110 -0.80 -0.44 0.19
CA ASN A 110 -2.02 -1.21 0.29
C ASN A 110 -3.08 -0.62 -0.63
N ILE A 111 -3.26 -1.20 -1.81
CA ILE A 111 -4.29 -0.75 -2.75
C ILE A 111 -5.58 -1.49 -2.45
N GLY A 112 -6.68 -0.75 -2.31
CA GLY A 112 -8.01 -1.32 -2.05
C GLY A 112 -8.95 -1.21 -3.24
N ALA A 113 -8.88 -0.12 -4.00
CA ALA A 113 -9.76 0.11 -5.12
C ALA A 113 -9.10 0.95 -6.22
N LEU A 114 -9.53 0.70 -7.45
CA LEU A 114 -9.18 1.45 -8.65
C LEU A 114 -10.46 1.84 -9.39
N ALA A 115 -10.47 3.03 -10.00
CA ALA A 115 -11.56 3.48 -10.85
C ALA A 115 -11.02 4.43 -11.93
N ALA A 116 -11.66 4.44 -13.10
CA ALA A 116 -11.47 5.48 -14.10
C ALA A 116 -12.54 6.58 -13.90
N ASP A 117 -12.18 7.84 -14.18
CA ASP A 117 -13.15 8.94 -14.18
C ASP A 117 -13.97 8.90 -15.49
N PRO A 118 -15.30 8.73 -15.43
CA PRO A 118 -16.12 8.66 -16.65
C PRO A 118 -16.17 10.00 -17.42
N ASN A 119 -15.83 11.12 -16.79
CA ASN A 119 -15.83 12.44 -17.42
C ASN A 119 -14.46 12.86 -17.95
N ASP A 120 -13.39 12.14 -17.57
CA ASP A 120 -12.02 12.41 -17.97
C ASP A 120 -11.27 11.08 -18.03
N LEU A 121 -11.33 10.42 -19.19
CA LEU A 121 -10.79 9.07 -19.37
C LEU A 121 -9.26 8.98 -19.19
N THR A 122 -8.56 10.12 -19.13
CA THR A 122 -7.12 10.15 -18.82
C THR A 122 -6.83 10.02 -17.32
N ARG A 123 -7.88 10.13 -16.50
CA ARG A 123 -7.79 10.17 -15.05
C ARG A 123 -8.14 8.82 -14.44
N ILE A 124 -7.20 8.32 -13.65
CA ILE A 124 -7.36 7.10 -12.86
C ILE A 124 -7.32 7.48 -11.39
N ILE A 125 -8.24 6.92 -10.61
CA ILE A 125 -8.38 7.11 -9.18
C ILE A 125 -7.94 5.81 -8.49
N CYS A 126 -7.16 5.95 -7.43
CA CYS A 126 -6.66 4.84 -6.63
C CYS A 126 -6.92 5.11 -5.15
N ALA A 127 -7.69 4.24 -4.50
CA ALA A 127 -7.90 4.29 -3.06
C ALA A 127 -6.96 3.33 -2.35
N THR A 128 -6.28 3.83 -1.33
CA THR A 128 -5.44 3.02 -0.46
C THR A 128 -6.22 2.52 0.75
N GLY A 129 -5.78 1.41 1.33
CA GLY A 129 -6.45 0.71 2.43
C GLY A 129 -7.37 -0.39 1.93
N GLU A 130 -7.37 -1.53 2.61
CA GLU A 130 -8.12 -2.70 2.16
C GLU A 130 -9.28 -3.02 3.13
N GLY A 131 -10.44 -3.40 2.57
CA GLY A 131 -11.67 -3.70 3.32
C GLY A 131 -11.89 -5.18 3.63
N ASN A 132 -10.90 -6.05 3.39
CA ASN A 132 -11.05 -7.50 3.42
C ASN A 132 -11.09 -8.09 4.85
N LEU A 133 -11.02 -7.25 5.89
CA LEU A 133 -11.10 -7.60 7.31
C LEU A 133 -10.22 -8.82 7.70
N SER A 134 -9.08 -8.99 7.00
CA SER A 134 -8.17 -10.10 7.23
C SER A 134 -7.01 -9.70 8.14
N SER A 135 -6.33 -10.67 8.74
CA SER A 135 -5.12 -10.40 9.56
C SER A 135 -3.97 -9.78 8.75
N GLY A 136 -4.01 -9.87 7.41
CA GLY A 136 -3.08 -9.25 6.48
C GLY A 136 -3.61 -8.00 5.80
N THR A 137 -4.60 -7.31 6.39
CA THR A 137 -5.21 -6.09 5.86
C THR A 137 -4.71 -4.87 6.63
N TYR A 138 -4.48 -3.76 5.92
CA TYR A 138 -3.85 -2.56 6.45
C TYR A 138 -4.64 -1.29 6.08
N PRO A 139 -4.58 -0.23 6.92
CA PRO A 139 -5.27 1.02 6.66
C PRO A 139 -4.68 1.78 5.47
N GLY A 140 -5.51 2.64 4.88
CA GLY A 140 -5.14 3.53 3.77
C GLY A 140 -4.65 4.89 4.23
N ALA A 141 -3.93 5.59 3.35
CA ALA A 141 -3.55 7.00 3.52
C ALA A 141 -4.53 7.99 2.85
N GLY A 142 -5.47 7.48 2.04
CA GLY A 142 -6.45 8.28 1.32
C GLY A 142 -6.62 7.84 -0.14
N ILE A 143 -7.17 8.76 -0.93
CA ILE A 143 -7.45 8.58 -2.37
C ILE A 143 -6.46 9.42 -3.17
N PHE A 144 -5.87 8.78 -4.17
CA PHE A 144 -4.94 9.38 -5.11
C PHE A 144 -5.56 9.44 -6.50
N ARG A 145 -5.07 10.36 -7.32
CA ARG A 145 -5.37 10.43 -8.74
C ARG A 145 -4.10 10.50 -9.56
N SER A 146 -4.17 9.90 -10.73
CA SER A 146 -3.26 10.13 -11.85
C SER A 146 -4.01 10.92 -12.94
N ARG A 147 -3.26 11.72 -13.72
CA ARG A 147 -3.75 12.44 -14.91
C ARG A 147 -2.96 12.08 -16.17
N ASP A 148 -2.20 11.00 -16.08
CA ASP A 148 -1.25 10.53 -17.08
C ASP A 148 -1.25 9.00 -17.13
N GLN A 149 -2.45 8.39 -17.16
CA GLN A 149 -2.60 6.93 -17.30
C GLN A 149 -1.82 6.12 -16.24
N GLY A 150 -1.75 6.63 -15.02
CA GLY A 150 -1.11 5.97 -13.89
C GLY A 150 0.41 6.11 -13.80
N PHE A 151 1.06 6.96 -14.62
CA PHE A 151 2.51 7.18 -14.51
C PHE A 151 2.89 8.02 -13.29
N THR A 152 2.08 9.02 -12.92
CA THR A 152 2.28 9.84 -11.72
C THR A 152 1.02 9.91 -10.88
N TRP A 153 1.21 10.05 -9.57
CA TRP A 153 0.14 9.99 -8.58
C TRP A 153 0.24 11.15 -7.60
N ALA A 154 -0.88 11.80 -7.35
CA ALA A 154 -1.03 12.86 -6.36
C ALA A 154 -2.25 12.59 -5.48
N TYR A 155 -2.21 13.08 -4.24
CA TYR A 155 -3.38 13.05 -3.37
C TYR A 155 -4.55 13.77 -4.04
N PHE A 156 -5.70 13.08 -4.08
CA PHE A 156 -6.97 13.64 -4.50
C PHE A 156 -7.85 13.97 -3.29
N VAL A 157 -7.95 13.02 -2.36
CA VAL A 157 -8.54 13.22 -1.05
C VAL A 157 -7.56 12.66 -0.03
N LYS A 158 -7.07 13.54 0.84
CA LYS A 158 -6.26 13.13 2.00
C LYS A 158 -7.19 13.00 3.20
N ASP A 159 -6.90 12.07 4.10
CA ASP A 159 -7.54 12.09 5.42
C ASP A 159 -7.32 13.48 6.07
N PRO A 160 -8.38 14.28 6.28
CA PRO A 160 -8.26 15.68 6.68
C PRO A 160 -7.64 15.85 8.06
N GLU A 161 -7.69 14.83 8.92
CA GLU A 161 -7.16 14.90 10.27
C GLU A 161 -5.81 14.20 10.44
N ASN A 162 -5.31 13.47 9.42
CA ASN A 162 -4.20 12.54 9.58
C ASN A 162 -4.43 11.66 10.84
N LYS A 163 -5.61 11.03 10.95
CA LYS A 163 -5.99 10.22 12.12
C LYS A 163 -6.44 8.81 11.76
N ALA A 164 -6.35 8.40 10.49
CA ALA A 164 -6.66 7.07 10.02
C ALA A 164 -6.08 6.04 11.01
N PRO A 165 -6.95 5.38 11.81
CA PRO A 165 -6.47 4.60 12.93
C PRO A 165 -5.72 3.39 12.41
N ALA A 166 -4.61 3.06 13.06
CA ALA A 166 -4.04 1.73 12.95
C ALA A 166 -5.11 0.69 13.29
N ILE A 167 -5.20 -0.39 12.50
CA ILE A 167 -6.14 -1.47 12.79
C ILE A 167 -5.72 -2.10 14.12
N PRO A 168 -6.57 -2.08 15.17
CA PRO A 168 -6.21 -2.60 16.48
C PRO A 168 -5.83 -4.07 16.43
N ARG A 169 -4.97 -4.51 17.35
CA ARG A 169 -4.35 -5.84 17.31
C ARG A 169 -5.29 -7.06 17.42
N ARG A 170 -6.61 -6.90 17.50
CA ARG A 170 -7.57 -7.98 17.74
C ARG A 170 -8.76 -7.93 16.78
N ILE A 171 -8.86 -8.95 15.92
CA ILE A 171 -10.09 -9.72 15.68
C ILE A 171 -9.82 -11.09 16.31
#